data_AF-A0AAV4IAS4-F1
#
_entry.id   AF-A0AAV4IAS4-F1
#
_cell.length_a   1.000
_cell.length_b   1.000
_cell.length_c   1.000
_cell.angle_alpha   90.00
_cell.angle_beta   90.00
_cell.angle_gamma   90.00
#
_symmetry.space_group_name_H-M   'P 1'
#
loop_
_entity.id
_entity.type
_entity.pdbx_description
1 polymer ?
#
loop_
_entity_poly.entity_id
_entity_poly.type
_entity_poly.pdbx_seq_one_letter_code
_entity_poly.pdbx_strand_id
1 'polypeptide(L)'
;MLPLLSEGKNDDGTYNLSRDFKDFMEKMWAYKWIEDTTELPSEEIMQAFYKCTAGIRDYIIKLYQIVQIKLIYDHERGHRKDEIISPDFISETAKNEFHIVIDKIEHLAKHPHKISDIDDMGFNAIPEITKIAEKFKIAAPEEKQEYQEIRNKVSKEEALINKLQAENIDSDRATLIAKCIINQHPDAKDQLRLALNLDADPEFGKQQAPYIKRKPVDLTAFNTNLFRACKPKKDDVNNTYDNLRMNGLTTNLRDFP
;
A
#
# COMPACT_ATOMS: atom_id res chain seq x y z
N MET A 1 7.54 -7.56 6.20
CA MET A 1 6.38 -8.19 6.89
C MET A 1 6.43 -9.68 6.58
N LEU A 2 6.44 -10.57 7.58
CA LEU A 2 6.60 -12.01 7.35
C LEU A 2 5.30 -12.62 6.76
N PRO A 3 5.39 -13.57 5.80
CA PRO A 3 4.21 -14.28 5.31
C PRO A 3 3.68 -15.27 6.34
N LEU A 4 2.39 -15.51 6.24
CA LEU A 4 1.65 -16.51 6.98
C LEU A 4 1.69 -17.82 6.18
N LEU A 5 2.74 -18.61 6.39
CA LEU A 5 3.01 -19.80 5.57
C LEU A 5 2.00 -20.93 5.84
N SER A 6 1.80 -21.80 4.86
CA SER A 6 1.15 -23.09 5.03
C SER A 6 2.12 -24.09 5.66
N GLU A 7 1.60 -24.99 6.49
CA GLU A 7 2.33 -26.09 7.14
C GLU A 7 2.60 -27.26 6.19
N GLY A 8 2.02 -27.25 4.98
CA GLY A 8 2.21 -28.28 3.98
C GLY A 8 1.10 -28.27 2.94
N LYS A 9 1.03 -29.34 2.14
CA LYS A 9 -0.03 -29.58 1.18
C LYS A 9 -0.65 -30.95 1.46
N ASN A 10 -1.97 -31.03 1.45
CA ASN A 10 -2.74 -32.24 1.61
C ASN A 10 -2.75 -33.07 0.31
N ASP A 11 -3.13 -34.34 0.41
CA ASP A 11 -3.17 -35.28 -0.72
C ASP A 11 -4.17 -34.88 -1.82
N ASP A 12 -5.21 -34.13 -1.44
CA ASP A 12 -6.22 -33.56 -2.35
C ASP A 12 -5.75 -32.30 -3.07
N GLY A 13 -4.53 -31.83 -2.77
CA GLY A 13 -3.95 -30.64 -3.35
C GLY A 13 -4.31 -29.32 -2.65
N THR A 14 -5.03 -29.35 -1.53
CA THR A 14 -5.27 -28.19 -0.66
C THR A 14 -4.06 -27.90 0.23
N TYR A 15 -3.94 -26.68 0.75
CA TYR A 15 -2.85 -26.31 1.64
C TYR A 15 -3.24 -26.58 3.09
N ASN A 16 -2.32 -27.11 3.90
CA ASN A 16 -2.52 -27.12 5.35
C ASN A 16 -2.24 -25.70 5.88
N LEU A 17 -3.29 -24.90 6.04
CA LEU A 17 -3.18 -23.50 6.44
C LEU A 17 -2.81 -23.39 7.93
N SER A 18 -1.77 -22.63 8.23
CA SER A 18 -1.36 -22.38 9.62
C SER A 18 -2.46 -21.67 10.40
N ARG A 19 -2.47 -21.89 11.72
CA ARG A 19 -3.41 -21.22 12.63
C ARG A 19 -3.35 -19.69 12.50
N ASP A 20 -2.15 -19.13 12.37
CA ASP A 20 -1.97 -17.68 12.22
C ASP A 20 -2.64 -17.14 10.93
N PHE A 21 -2.63 -17.92 9.84
CA PHE A 21 -3.33 -17.55 8.61
C PHE A 21 -4.85 -17.56 8.82
N LYS A 22 -5.39 -18.61 9.43
CA LYS A 22 -6.83 -18.73 9.70
C LYS A 22 -7.32 -17.60 10.61
N ASP A 23 -6.65 -17.38 11.73
CA ASP A 23 -6.97 -16.31 12.68
C ASP A 23 -6.89 -14.92 12.01
N PHE A 24 -5.95 -14.70 11.09
CA PHE A 24 -5.85 -13.46 10.33
C PHE A 24 -7.02 -13.28 9.36
N MET A 25 -7.36 -14.32 8.59
CA MET A 25 -8.48 -14.31 7.64
C MET A 25 -9.81 -14.07 8.36
N GLU A 26 -10.07 -14.75 9.49
CA GLU A 26 -11.28 -14.56 10.29
C GLU A 26 -11.42 -13.12 10.80
N LYS A 27 -10.35 -12.55 11.36
CA LYS A 27 -10.35 -11.15 11.82
C LYS A 27 -10.54 -10.16 10.68
N MET A 28 -9.91 -10.42 9.52
CA MET A 28 -10.06 -9.59 8.34
C MET A 28 -11.49 -9.66 7.78
N TRP A 29 -12.13 -10.83 7.84
CA TRP A 29 -13.48 -11.07 7.33
C TRP A 29 -14.55 -10.18 7.97
N ALA A 30 -14.35 -9.80 9.23
CA ALA A 30 -15.23 -8.87 9.95
C ALA A 30 -15.28 -7.46 9.31
N TYR A 31 -14.31 -7.11 8.45
CA TYR A 31 -14.24 -5.82 7.77
C TYR A 31 -14.86 -5.84 6.36
N LYS A 32 -15.73 -6.80 6.07
CA LYS A 32 -16.45 -6.86 4.80
C LYS A 32 -17.35 -5.63 4.58
N TRP A 33 -17.41 -5.15 3.34
CA TRP A 33 -18.26 -4.03 2.92
C TRP A 33 -19.46 -4.48 2.06
N ILE A 34 -19.43 -5.74 1.63
CA ILE A 34 -20.49 -6.37 0.84
C ILE A 34 -21.70 -6.72 1.71
N GLU A 35 -22.88 -6.78 1.09
CA GLU A 35 -24.15 -7.04 1.79
C GLU A 35 -24.30 -8.48 2.28
N ASP A 36 -23.40 -9.38 1.90
CA ASP A 36 -23.43 -10.78 2.31
C ASP A 36 -23.41 -10.95 3.85
N THR A 37 -24.25 -11.85 4.34
CA THR A 37 -24.46 -12.12 5.77
C THR A 37 -23.51 -13.17 6.35
N THR A 38 -22.69 -13.83 5.52
CA THR A 38 -21.79 -14.90 5.97
C THR A 38 -20.80 -14.44 7.06
N GLU A 39 -20.94 -14.97 8.28
CA GLU A 39 -20.19 -14.51 9.46
C GLU A 39 -18.69 -14.88 9.42
N LEU A 40 -18.32 -15.99 8.78
CA LEU A 40 -16.94 -16.49 8.71
C LEU A 40 -16.57 -16.95 7.29
N PRO A 41 -15.30 -16.80 6.87
CA PRO A 41 -14.86 -17.31 5.58
C PRO A 41 -14.89 -18.84 5.59
N SER A 42 -15.35 -19.46 4.52
CA SER A 42 -15.21 -20.91 4.36
C SER A 42 -13.74 -21.30 4.17
N GLU A 43 -13.41 -22.56 4.44
CA GLU A 43 -12.06 -23.09 4.18
C GLU A 43 -11.70 -22.91 2.69
N GLU A 44 -12.63 -23.12 1.76
CA GLU A 44 -12.40 -22.92 0.32
C GLU A 44 -12.00 -21.47 -0.03
N ILE A 45 -12.62 -20.49 0.63
CA ILE A 45 -12.26 -19.07 0.48
C ILE A 45 -10.85 -18.84 1.00
N MET A 46 -10.53 -19.37 2.19
CA MET A 46 -9.21 -19.26 2.79
C MET A 46 -8.12 -19.90 1.91
N GLN A 47 -8.41 -21.07 1.33
CA GLN A 47 -7.54 -21.76 0.36
C GLN A 47 -7.32 -20.92 -0.90
N ALA A 48 -8.37 -20.29 -1.43
CA ALA A 48 -8.26 -19.41 -2.60
C ALA A 48 -7.38 -18.18 -2.31
N PHE A 49 -7.59 -17.52 -1.18
CA PHE A 49 -6.75 -16.40 -0.76
C PHE A 49 -5.30 -16.84 -0.57
N TYR A 50 -5.04 -17.96 0.10
CA TYR A 50 -3.67 -18.46 0.28
C TYR A 50 -3.01 -18.75 -1.07
N LYS A 51 -3.68 -19.48 -1.95
CA LYS A 51 -3.18 -19.81 -3.29
C LYS A 51 -2.82 -18.56 -4.11
N CYS A 52 -3.63 -17.50 -3.99
CA CYS A 52 -3.47 -16.26 -4.75
C CYS A 52 -2.55 -15.22 -4.08
N THR A 53 -2.01 -15.50 -2.89
CA THR A 53 -1.20 -14.52 -2.14
C THR A 53 0.04 -15.12 -1.46
N ALA A 54 0.15 -16.46 -1.45
CA ALA A 54 1.14 -17.22 -0.70
C ALA A 54 1.24 -16.82 0.79
N GLY A 55 0.13 -16.35 1.38
CA GLY A 55 0.11 -15.94 2.78
C GLY A 55 0.74 -14.57 3.06
N ILE A 56 1.14 -13.81 2.04
CA ILE A 56 1.72 -12.47 2.22
C ILE A 56 0.61 -11.50 2.63
N ARG A 57 0.65 -11.04 3.90
CA ARG A 57 -0.43 -10.22 4.51
C ARG A 57 -0.83 -9.01 3.67
N ASP A 58 0.14 -8.29 3.11
CA ASP A 58 -0.13 -7.12 2.26
C ASP A 58 -0.95 -7.49 1.00
N TYR A 59 -0.61 -8.61 0.35
CA TYR A 59 -1.36 -9.11 -0.81
C TYR A 59 -2.73 -9.65 -0.43
N ILE A 60 -2.87 -10.28 0.74
CA ILE A 60 -4.18 -10.72 1.24
C ILE A 60 -5.10 -9.51 1.41
N ILE A 61 -4.64 -8.46 2.10
CA ILE A 61 -5.44 -7.26 2.34
C ILE A 61 -5.83 -6.59 1.01
N LYS A 62 -4.87 -6.40 0.11
CA LYS A 62 -5.13 -5.78 -1.21
C LYS A 62 -6.12 -6.60 -2.03
N LEU A 63 -5.92 -7.92 -2.12
CA LEU A 63 -6.83 -8.79 -2.86
C LEU A 63 -8.23 -8.77 -2.24
N TYR A 64 -8.32 -8.79 -0.91
CA TYR A 64 -9.60 -8.75 -0.19
C TYR A 64 -10.36 -7.45 -0.46
N GLN A 65 -9.67 -6.30 -0.48
CA GLN A 65 -10.27 -5.02 -0.83
C GLN A 65 -10.76 -5.00 -2.28
N ILE A 66 -9.93 -5.43 -3.23
CA ILE A 66 -10.28 -5.37 -4.66
C ILE A 66 -11.44 -6.32 -4.98
N VAL A 67 -11.46 -7.52 -4.40
CA VAL A 67 -12.57 -8.48 -4.55
C VAL A 67 -13.90 -7.85 -4.14
N GLN A 68 -13.93 -7.17 -2.99
CA GLN A 68 -15.16 -6.53 -2.50
C GLN A 68 -15.58 -5.34 -3.37
N ILE A 69 -14.63 -4.49 -3.77
CA ILE A 69 -14.90 -3.36 -4.67
C ILE A 69 -15.51 -3.84 -5.98
N LYS A 70 -14.96 -4.91 -6.58
CA LYS A 70 -15.47 -5.47 -7.83
C LYS A 70 -16.87 -6.08 -7.66
N LEU A 71 -17.13 -6.80 -6.57
CA LEU A 71 -18.45 -7.38 -6.30
C LEU A 71 -19.53 -6.29 -6.17
N ILE A 72 -19.24 -5.24 -5.39
CA ILE A 72 -20.15 -4.10 -5.23
C ILE A 72 -20.40 -3.43 -6.58
N TYR A 73 -19.35 -3.21 -7.36
CA TYR A 73 -19.46 -2.59 -8.67
C TYR A 73 -20.27 -3.41 -9.69
N ASP A 74 -20.01 -4.71 -9.76
CA ASP A 74 -20.74 -5.63 -10.64
C ASP A 74 -22.21 -5.76 -10.23
N HIS A 75 -22.49 -5.74 -8.92
CA HIS A 75 -23.84 -5.73 -8.38
C HIS A 75 -24.60 -4.46 -8.76
N GLU A 76 -24.01 -3.28 -8.49
CA GLU A 76 -24.64 -1.99 -8.78
C GLU A 76 -24.90 -1.75 -10.28
N ARG A 77 -24.11 -2.37 -11.17
CA ARG A 77 -24.30 -2.29 -12.62
C ARG A 77 -25.29 -3.32 -13.16
N GLY A 78 -25.79 -4.23 -12.32
CA GLY A 78 -26.66 -5.32 -12.72
C GLY A 78 -25.94 -6.41 -13.52
N HIS A 79 -24.61 -6.46 -13.48
CA HIS A 79 -23.83 -7.56 -14.06
C HIS A 79 -23.87 -8.81 -13.17
N ARG A 80 -24.08 -8.62 -11.86
CA ARG A 80 -24.21 -9.69 -10.88
C ARG A 80 -25.39 -9.41 -9.95
N LYS A 81 -26.12 -10.47 -9.56
CA LYS A 81 -27.30 -10.33 -8.70
C LYS A 81 -26.93 -10.21 -7.22
N ASP A 82 -25.91 -10.95 -6.77
CA ASP A 82 -25.56 -11.06 -5.35
C ASP A 82 -24.07 -10.75 -5.12
N GLU A 83 -23.76 -10.03 -4.04
CA GLU A 83 -22.38 -9.66 -3.64
C GLU A 83 -21.67 -10.77 -2.87
N ILE A 84 -21.57 -11.97 -3.46
CA ILE A 84 -21.01 -13.14 -2.78
C ILE A 84 -19.54 -13.36 -3.20
N ILE A 85 -18.65 -13.43 -2.22
CA ILE A 85 -17.24 -13.82 -2.44
C ILE A 85 -17.18 -15.32 -2.68
N SER A 86 -16.74 -15.72 -3.87
CA SER A 86 -16.48 -17.12 -4.22
C SER A 86 -15.01 -17.39 -4.52
N PRO A 87 -14.52 -18.65 -4.35
CA PRO A 87 -13.15 -19.04 -4.71
C PRO A 87 -12.76 -18.71 -6.16
N ASP A 88 -13.70 -18.90 -7.10
CA ASP A 88 -13.50 -18.61 -8.51
C ASP A 88 -13.32 -17.11 -8.75
N PHE A 89 -14.14 -16.29 -8.10
CA PHE A 89 -14.06 -14.83 -8.25
C PHE A 89 -12.77 -14.26 -7.64
N ILE A 90 -12.32 -14.81 -6.51
CA ILE A 90 -11.00 -14.48 -5.93
C ILE A 90 -9.90 -14.83 -6.92
N SER A 91 -9.94 -16.03 -7.50
CA SER A 91 -8.94 -16.52 -8.44
C SER A 91 -8.89 -15.68 -9.72
N GLU A 92 -10.05 -15.33 -10.28
CA GLU A 92 -10.17 -14.45 -11.44
C GLU A 92 -9.65 -13.04 -11.13
N THR A 93 -10.04 -12.48 -9.99
CA THR A 93 -9.58 -11.15 -9.56
C THR A 93 -8.07 -11.12 -9.39
N ALA A 94 -7.50 -12.12 -8.73
CA ALA A 94 -6.05 -12.22 -8.56
C ALA A 94 -5.31 -12.36 -9.90
N LYS A 95 -5.83 -13.18 -10.84
CA LYS A 95 -5.24 -13.31 -12.18
C LYS A 95 -5.19 -11.98 -12.92
N ASN A 96 -6.22 -11.16 -12.79
CA ASN A 96 -6.30 -9.87 -13.48
C ASN A 96 -5.45 -8.79 -12.79
N GLU A 97 -5.50 -8.71 -11.46
CA GLU A 97 -4.93 -7.59 -10.69
C GLU A 97 -3.49 -7.84 -10.27
N PHE A 98 -3.11 -9.09 -10.01
CA PHE A 98 -1.76 -9.48 -9.60
C PHE A 98 -0.94 -10.10 -10.74
N HIS A 99 -1.37 -9.93 -12.00
CA HIS A 99 -0.74 -10.54 -13.19
C HIS A 99 0.78 -10.34 -13.26
N ILE A 100 1.30 -9.25 -12.68
CA ILE A 100 2.74 -8.94 -12.70
C ILE A 100 3.54 -9.74 -11.66
N VAL A 101 2.91 -10.09 -10.55
CA VAL A 101 3.55 -10.81 -9.44
C VAL A 101 3.06 -12.25 -9.31
N ILE A 102 2.16 -12.68 -10.21
CA ILE A 102 1.47 -13.97 -10.11
C ILE A 102 2.44 -15.14 -10.16
N ASP A 103 3.45 -15.11 -11.03
CA ASP A 103 4.45 -16.19 -11.14
C ASP A 103 5.25 -16.34 -9.84
N LYS A 104 5.57 -15.22 -9.18
CA LYS A 104 6.26 -15.21 -7.89
C LYS A 104 5.36 -15.75 -6.78
N ILE A 105 4.09 -15.33 -6.77
CA ILE A 105 3.10 -15.83 -5.81
C ILE A 105 2.91 -17.34 -5.97
N GLU A 106 2.74 -17.82 -7.20
CA GLU A 106 2.60 -19.26 -7.47
C GLU A 106 3.86 -20.04 -7.06
N HIS A 107 5.04 -19.47 -7.28
CA HIS A 107 6.29 -20.07 -6.84
C HIS A 107 6.35 -20.20 -5.31
N LEU A 108 6.01 -19.13 -4.56
CA LEU A 108 6.01 -19.15 -3.10
C LEU A 108 4.94 -20.08 -2.53
N ALA A 109 3.75 -20.10 -3.13
CA ALA A 109 2.69 -21.01 -2.70
C ALA A 109 3.14 -22.47 -2.83
N LYS A 110 3.91 -22.81 -3.88
CA LYS A 110 4.50 -24.15 -4.06
C LYS A 110 5.73 -24.39 -3.19
N HIS A 111 6.51 -23.35 -2.89
CA HIS A 111 7.77 -23.44 -2.14
C HIS A 111 7.83 -22.40 -1.02
N PRO A 112 7.05 -22.57 0.07
CA PRO A 112 6.93 -21.56 1.13
C PRO A 112 8.27 -21.26 1.85
N HIS A 113 9.18 -22.23 1.86
CA HIS A 113 10.51 -22.13 2.46
C HIS A 113 11.52 -21.33 1.63
N LYS A 114 11.21 -20.99 0.38
CA LYS A 114 12.09 -20.27 -0.56
C LYS A 114 11.85 -18.77 -0.59
N ILE A 115 11.36 -18.20 0.51
CA ILE A 115 11.09 -16.76 0.55
C ILE A 115 12.34 -15.90 0.33
N SER A 116 13.50 -16.38 0.78
CA SER A 116 14.80 -15.75 0.52
C SER A 116 15.16 -15.68 -0.96
N ASP A 117 14.59 -16.56 -1.78
CA ASP A 117 14.89 -16.66 -3.21
C ASP A 117 14.10 -15.60 -4.00
N ILE A 118 13.13 -14.94 -3.37
CA ILE A 118 12.37 -13.84 -3.97
C ILE A 118 12.89 -12.53 -3.39
N ASP A 119 14.08 -12.15 -3.89
CA ASP A 119 14.84 -10.96 -3.47
C ASP A 119 14.18 -9.62 -3.87
N ASP A 120 12.97 -9.64 -4.42
CA ASP A 120 12.24 -8.41 -4.74
C ASP A 120 10.73 -8.66 -4.86
N MET A 121 10.02 -8.48 -3.75
CA MET A 121 8.57 -8.22 -3.74
C MET A 121 8.27 -6.71 -3.64
N GLY A 122 9.30 -5.87 -3.73
CA GLY A 122 9.16 -4.43 -3.83
C GLY A 122 8.82 -4.01 -5.26
N PHE A 123 8.32 -2.78 -5.39
CA PHE A 123 8.04 -2.09 -6.66
C PHE A 123 9.22 -2.05 -7.65
N ASN A 124 10.40 -2.51 -7.26
CA ASN A 124 11.63 -2.50 -8.07
C ASN A 124 11.67 -3.64 -9.11
N ALA A 125 10.77 -4.62 -9.02
CA ALA A 125 10.82 -5.82 -9.86
C ALA A 125 10.33 -5.65 -11.31
N ILE A 126 9.90 -4.47 -11.78
CA ILE A 126 9.07 -4.45 -12.99
C ILE A 126 9.45 -3.37 -14.04
N PRO A 127 10.40 -3.68 -14.95
CA PRO A 127 10.55 -3.00 -16.24
C PRO A 127 9.28 -3.06 -17.12
N GLU A 128 8.39 -4.01 -16.85
CA GLU A 128 7.12 -4.22 -17.56
C GLU A 128 5.99 -3.28 -17.11
N ILE A 129 5.93 -2.81 -15.85
CA ILE A 129 5.00 -1.74 -15.44
C ILE A 129 5.29 -0.49 -16.25
N THR A 130 6.57 -0.16 -16.43
CA THR A 130 7.01 1.00 -17.23
C THR A 130 6.57 0.87 -18.68
N LYS A 131 6.70 -0.33 -19.28
CA LYS A 131 6.25 -0.60 -20.65
C LYS A 131 4.72 -0.61 -20.79
N ILE A 132 3.99 -1.10 -19.81
CA ILE A 132 2.52 -1.10 -19.79
C ILE A 132 1.99 0.33 -19.62
N ALA A 133 2.57 1.12 -18.70
CA ALA A 133 2.26 2.53 -18.52
C ALA A 133 2.54 3.36 -19.79
N GLU A 134 3.64 3.08 -20.49
CA GLU A 134 3.97 3.67 -21.80
C GLU A 134 2.95 3.28 -22.88
N LYS A 135 2.54 2.00 -22.92
CA LYS A 135 1.61 1.46 -23.92
C LYS A 135 0.20 2.05 -23.79
N PHE A 136 -0.26 2.32 -22.58
CA PHE A 136 -1.62 2.83 -22.33
C PHE A 136 -1.69 4.36 -22.20
N LYS A 137 -0.57 5.10 -22.31
CA LYS A 137 -0.50 6.56 -22.04
C LYS A 137 -1.14 6.95 -20.70
N ILE A 138 -1.16 6.03 -19.72
CA ILE A 138 -1.68 6.29 -18.38
C ILE A 138 -0.54 6.94 -17.59
N ALA A 139 -0.35 8.22 -17.85
CA ALA A 139 0.27 9.14 -16.91
C ALA A 139 -0.10 10.54 -17.39
N ALA A 140 -0.97 11.21 -16.62
CA ALA A 140 -1.01 12.65 -16.68
C ALA A 140 0.42 13.18 -16.41
N PRO A 141 0.87 14.25 -17.08
CA PRO A 141 2.23 14.78 -16.94
C PRO A 141 2.61 15.15 -15.49
N GLU A 142 1.62 15.37 -14.62
CA GLU A 142 1.79 15.92 -13.28
C GLU A 142 2.31 14.89 -12.25
N GLU A 143 1.91 13.62 -12.32
CA GLU A 143 2.43 12.59 -11.40
C GLU A 143 3.92 12.29 -11.65
N LYS A 144 4.38 12.35 -12.91
CA LYS A 144 5.80 12.17 -13.25
C LYS A 144 6.69 13.24 -12.61
N GLN A 145 6.18 14.46 -12.43
CA GLN A 145 6.93 15.54 -11.79
C GLN A 145 7.10 15.28 -10.29
N GLU A 146 6.03 14.85 -9.61
CA GLU A 146 6.08 14.58 -8.17
C GLU A 146 7.01 13.39 -7.82
N TYR A 147 6.95 12.30 -8.58
CA TYR A 147 7.90 11.18 -8.39
C TYR A 147 9.34 11.58 -8.67
N GLN A 148 9.60 12.41 -9.69
CA GLN A 148 10.93 12.93 -9.98
C GLN A 148 11.42 13.88 -8.88
N GLU A 149 10.53 14.71 -8.33
CA GLU A 149 10.84 15.61 -7.22
C GLU A 149 11.16 14.85 -5.93
N ILE A 150 10.36 13.83 -5.58
CA ILE A 150 10.61 12.96 -4.43
C ILE A 150 11.95 12.24 -4.59
N ARG A 151 12.21 11.67 -5.77
CA ARG A 151 13.48 10.98 -6.06
C ARG A 151 14.68 11.93 -5.98
N ASN A 152 14.53 13.16 -6.49
CA ASN A 152 15.57 14.18 -6.43
C ASN A 152 15.81 14.64 -4.98
N LYS A 153 14.77 14.73 -4.14
CA LYS A 153 14.90 15.05 -2.71
C LYS A 153 15.67 13.96 -1.97
N VAL A 154 15.31 12.69 -2.15
CA VAL A 154 16.00 11.55 -1.51
C VAL A 154 17.47 11.50 -1.94
N SER A 155 17.75 11.69 -3.23
CA SER A 155 19.14 11.70 -3.72
C SER A 155 19.96 12.88 -3.19
N LYS A 156 19.36 14.07 -3.05
CA LYS A 156 20.00 15.22 -2.40
C LYS A 156 20.26 14.96 -0.90
N GLU A 157 19.35 14.24 -0.23
CA GLU A 157 19.45 13.87 1.18
C GLU A 157 20.61 12.92 1.43
N GLU A 158 20.69 11.83 0.69
CA GLU A 158 21.80 10.89 0.76
C GLU A 158 23.15 11.55 0.45
N ALA A 159 23.18 12.44 -0.55
CA ALA A 159 24.40 13.19 -0.90
C ALA A 159 24.86 14.13 0.22
N LEU A 160 23.92 14.73 0.96
CA LEU A 160 24.23 15.59 2.11
C LEU A 160 24.65 14.77 3.34
N ILE A 161 24.00 13.63 3.60
CA ILE A 161 24.38 12.69 4.67
C ILE A 161 25.83 12.24 4.50
N ASN A 162 26.20 11.80 3.30
CA ASN A 162 27.57 11.35 3.00
C ASN A 162 28.61 12.46 3.23
N LYS A 163 28.28 13.72 2.91
CA LYS A 163 29.16 14.86 3.17
C LYS A 163 29.30 15.18 4.65
N LEU A 164 28.22 15.09 5.42
CA LEU A 164 28.24 15.32 6.86
C LEU A 164 29.01 14.22 7.61
N GLN A 165 28.86 12.96 7.18
CA GLN A 165 29.66 11.85 7.69
C GLN A 165 31.15 12.02 7.38
N ALA A 166 31.50 12.58 6.22
CA ALA A 166 32.89 12.91 5.89
C ALA A 166 33.49 14.01 6.80
N GLU A 167 32.64 14.89 7.36
CA GLU A 167 33.00 15.89 8.38
C GLU A 167 32.98 15.31 9.81
N ASN A 168 32.92 13.98 9.97
CA ASN A 168 32.87 13.24 11.25
C ASN A 168 31.60 13.46 12.08
N ILE A 169 30.47 13.82 11.46
CA ILE A 169 29.17 13.85 12.14
C ILE A 169 28.60 12.43 12.21
N ASP A 170 28.12 12.06 13.40
CA ASP A 170 27.47 10.77 13.64
C ASP A 170 26.31 10.49 12.67
N SER A 171 26.12 9.24 12.27
CA SER A 171 25.17 8.83 11.23
C SER A 171 23.72 9.21 11.54
N ASP A 172 23.29 9.05 12.79
CA ASP A 172 21.91 9.35 13.18
C ASP A 172 21.67 10.86 13.20
N ARG A 173 22.68 11.61 13.67
CA ARG A 173 22.65 13.08 13.70
C ARG A 173 22.72 13.68 12.30
N ALA A 174 23.58 13.14 11.41
CA ALA A 174 23.70 13.55 10.01
C ALA A 174 22.38 13.34 9.26
N THR A 175 21.67 12.24 9.52
CA THR A 175 20.35 11.96 8.93
C THR A 175 19.31 12.98 9.36
N LEU A 176 19.26 13.33 10.65
CA LEU A 176 18.32 14.34 11.17
C LEU A 176 18.61 15.73 10.59
N ILE A 177 19.87 16.14 10.54
CA ILE A 177 20.29 17.43 9.97
C ILE A 177 19.93 17.50 8.49
N ALA A 178 20.25 16.46 7.71
CA ALA A 178 19.99 16.44 6.26
C ALA A 178 18.50 16.55 5.94
N LYS A 179 17.64 15.82 6.67
CA LYS A 179 16.18 15.94 6.56
C LYS A 179 15.69 17.34 6.87
N CYS A 180 16.21 17.95 7.94
CA CYS A 180 15.80 19.29 8.36
C CYS A 180 16.16 20.34 7.28
N ILE A 181 17.42 20.31 6.80
CA ILE A 181 17.93 21.26 5.83
C ILE A 181 17.26 21.11 4.45
N ILE A 182 16.99 19.89 3.98
CA ILE A 182 16.36 19.70 2.67
C ILE A 182 14.88 20.08 2.68
N ASN A 183 14.20 19.88 3.81
CA ASN A 183 12.81 20.30 3.95
C ASN A 183 12.68 21.83 4.11
N GLN A 184 13.59 22.47 4.84
CA GLN A 184 13.55 23.92 5.06
C GLN A 184 14.17 24.73 3.91
N HIS A 185 15.20 24.19 3.25
CA HIS A 185 16.01 24.88 2.24
C HIS A 185 16.35 23.96 1.04
N PRO A 186 15.36 23.54 0.23
CA PRO A 186 15.54 22.56 -0.85
C PRO A 186 16.48 22.99 -1.99
N ASP A 187 16.64 24.29 -2.21
CA ASP A 187 17.40 24.89 -3.33
C ASP A 187 18.64 25.70 -2.90
N ALA A 188 19.00 25.67 -1.62
CA ALA A 188 20.18 26.39 -1.14
C ALA A 188 21.47 25.76 -1.69
N LYS A 189 22.34 26.57 -2.33
CA LYS A 189 23.66 26.11 -2.81
C LYS A 189 24.61 25.78 -1.66
N ASP A 190 24.36 26.35 -0.48
CA ASP A 190 25.21 26.24 0.73
C ASP A 190 24.64 25.24 1.76
N GLN A 191 23.91 24.20 1.33
CA GLN A 191 23.27 23.23 2.23
C GLN A 191 24.24 22.60 3.25
N LEU A 192 25.50 22.35 2.86
CA LEU A 192 26.52 21.82 3.77
C LEU A 192 26.89 22.83 4.87
N ARG A 193 27.07 24.10 4.53
CA ARG A 193 27.39 25.15 5.52
C ARG A 193 26.26 25.36 6.50
N LEU A 194 25.02 25.34 6.00
CA LEU A 194 23.82 25.44 6.86
C LEU A 194 23.70 24.23 7.79
N ALA A 195 23.96 23.02 7.28
CA ALA A 195 23.97 21.80 8.06
C ALA A 195 25.03 21.82 9.18
N LEU A 196 26.25 22.31 8.89
CA LEU A 196 27.31 22.44 9.90
C LEU A 196 27.00 23.50 10.95
N ASN A 197 26.38 24.62 10.56
CA ASN A 197 25.92 25.64 11.50
C ASN A 197 24.81 25.11 12.42
N LEU A 198 23.93 24.26 11.87
CA LEU A 198 22.84 23.64 12.60
C LEU A 198 23.35 22.55 13.56
N ASP A 199 24.40 21.81 13.17
CA ASP A 199 25.09 20.86 14.04
C ASP A 199 25.77 21.54 15.23
N ALA A 200 26.39 22.70 14.99
CA ALA A 200 27.04 23.52 15.99
C ALA A 200 26.08 24.20 16.99
N ASP A 201 24.76 24.15 16.72
CA ASP A 201 23.75 24.65 17.65
C ASP A 201 23.50 23.63 18.79
N PRO A 202 23.85 23.96 20.05
CA PRO A 202 23.68 23.07 21.19
C PRO A 202 22.21 22.79 21.55
N GLU A 203 21.25 23.50 20.97
CA GLU A 203 19.81 23.27 21.13
C GLU A 203 19.24 22.30 20.07
N PHE A 204 19.97 22.04 18.98
CA PHE A 204 19.52 21.25 17.82
C PHE A 204 19.51 19.72 18.08
N GLY A 205 18.67 19.31 19.01
CA GLY A 205 18.54 17.93 19.49
C GLY A 205 17.92 17.83 20.88
N LYS A 206 17.86 18.95 21.60
CA LYS A 206 17.08 19.09 22.84
C LYS A 206 15.61 19.41 22.57
N GLN A 207 15.30 19.96 21.40
CA GLN A 207 13.93 20.09 20.92
C GLN A 207 13.42 18.69 20.60
N GLN A 208 12.70 18.08 21.55
CA GLN A 208 11.94 16.86 21.31
C GLN A 208 11.12 17.06 20.04
N ALA A 209 11.14 16.08 19.14
CA ALA A 209 10.28 16.09 17.96
C ALA A 209 8.86 16.48 18.43
N PRO A 210 8.21 17.49 17.82
CA PRO A 210 6.93 17.96 18.30
C PRO A 210 6.00 16.77 18.41
N TYR A 211 5.50 16.51 19.62
CA TYR A 211 4.57 15.44 19.87
C TYR A 211 3.33 15.68 19.02
N ILE A 212 3.24 14.98 17.89
CA ILE A 212 2.07 15.00 17.02
C ILE A 212 0.98 14.27 17.80
N LYS A 213 0.09 15.02 18.47
CA LYS A 213 -1.16 14.47 19.01
C LYS A 213 -1.90 13.81 17.86
N ARG A 214 -1.84 12.48 17.77
CA ARG A 214 -2.66 11.73 16.84
C ARG A 214 -4.11 12.01 17.20
N LYS A 215 -4.88 12.57 16.25
CA LYS A 215 -6.33 12.70 16.42
C LYS A 215 -6.87 11.30 16.70
N PRO A 216 -7.72 11.10 17.72
CA PRO A 216 -8.40 9.82 17.90
C PRO A 216 -9.19 9.55 16.62
N VAL A 217 -8.88 8.44 15.95
CA VAL A 217 -9.61 7.99 14.78
C VAL A 217 -10.86 7.29 15.30
N ASP A 218 -12.00 7.93 15.13
CA ASP A 218 -13.29 7.31 15.43
C ASP A 218 -13.62 6.29 14.32
N LEU A 219 -13.33 5.02 14.60
CA LEU A 219 -13.61 3.92 13.69
C LEU A 219 -15.11 3.63 13.55
N THR A 220 -15.96 4.14 14.46
CA THR A 220 -17.41 3.94 14.41
C THR A 220 -18.12 4.96 13.50
N ALA A 221 -17.44 6.05 13.14
CA ALA A 221 -17.94 7.05 12.20
C ALA A 221 -17.81 6.62 10.72
N PHE A 222 -17.22 5.44 10.44
CA PHE A 222 -17.05 4.92 9.09
C PHE A 222 -18.39 4.38 8.54
N ASN A 223 -19.26 5.29 8.13
CA ASN A 223 -20.55 4.94 7.54
C ASN A 223 -20.33 4.45 6.10
N THR A 224 -20.55 3.17 5.83
CA THR A 224 -20.41 2.56 4.49
C THR A 224 -21.27 3.25 3.43
N ASN A 225 -22.36 3.92 3.83
CA ASN A 225 -23.20 4.71 2.94
C ASN A 225 -22.50 5.96 2.38
N LEU A 226 -21.46 6.48 3.03
CA LEU A 226 -20.74 7.67 2.58
C LEU A 226 -19.96 7.41 1.28
N PHE A 227 -19.38 6.22 1.12
CA PHE A 227 -18.75 5.81 -0.15
C PHE A 227 -19.78 5.60 -1.26
N ARG A 228 -20.92 4.97 -0.94
CA ARG A 228 -22.05 4.76 -1.87
C ARG A 228 -22.64 6.08 -2.36
N ALA A 229 -22.63 7.13 -1.53
CA ALA A 229 -23.12 8.46 -1.85
C ALA A 229 -22.17 9.31 -2.73
N CYS A 230 -20.89 8.94 -2.86
CA CYS A 230 -19.89 9.69 -3.63
C CYS A 230 -19.96 9.44 -5.16
N LYS A 231 -21.03 8.79 -5.64
CA LYS A 231 -21.21 8.46 -7.06
C LYS A 231 -21.54 9.72 -7.88
N PRO A 232 -20.85 9.97 -9.00
CA PRO A 232 -21.33 10.97 -9.94
C PRO A 232 -22.65 10.48 -10.58
N LYS A 233 -23.60 11.40 -10.77
CA LYS A 233 -24.85 11.09 -11.49
C LYS A 233 -24.50 10.67 -12.92
N LYS A 234 -25.38 9.86 -13.54
CA LYS A 234 -25.18 9.10 -14.78
C LYS A 234 -24.57 9.84 -15.99
N ASP A 235 -24.50 11.16 -15.96
CA ASP A 235 -24.02 12.02 -17.06
C ASP A 235 -22.68 12.72 -16.76
N ASP A 236 -22.12 12.55 -15.55
CA ASP A 236 -20.86 13.20 -15.17
C ASP A 236 -19.74 12.16 -15.08
N VAL A 237 -19.01 11.99 -16.19
CA VAL A 237 -17.92 11.01 -16.29
C VAL A 237 -16.71 11.42 -15.45
N ASN A 238 -16.67 12.66 -14.94
CA ASN A 238 -15.52 13.16 -14.23
C ASN A 238 -15.77 13.30 -12.73
N ASN A 239 -15.08 12.38 -12.05
CA ASN A 239 -14.35 12.59 -10.82
C ASN A 239 -15.04 12.15 -9.53
N THR A 240 -15.20 10.83 -9.41
CA THR A 240 -15.29 10.11 -8.12
C THR A 240 -14.26 10.63 -7.11
N TYR A 241 -13.06 11.02 -7.56
CA TYR A 241 -12.02 11.60 -6.71
C TYR A 241 -12.44 12.95 -6.08
N ASP A 242 -13.08 13.85 -6.84
CA ASP A 242 -13.56 15.12 -6.30
C ASP A 242 -14.72 14.92 -5.34
N ASN A 243 -15.60 13.95 -5.60
CA ASN A 243 -16.68 13.60 -4.68
C ASN A 243 -16.13 13.04 -3.36
N LEU A 244 -15.11 12.17 -3.42
CA LEU A 244 -14.44 11.66 -2.23
C LEU A 244 -13.74 12.79 -1.44
N ARG A 245 -13.15 13.77 -2.16
CA ARG A 245 -12.52 14.95 -1.55
C ARG A 245 -13.54 15.89 -0.91
N MET A 246 -14.65 16.19 -1.57
CA MET A 246 -15.73 17.03 -1.02
C MET A 246 -16.39 16.42 0.21
N ASN A 247 -16.43 15.09 0.29
CA ASN A 247 -16.94 14.36 1.47
C ASN A 247 -15.87 14.14 2.56
N GLY A 248 -14.66 14.68 2.39
CA GLY A 248 -13.57 14.57 3.38
C GLY A 248 -13.01 13.16 3.56
N LEU A 249 -13.30 12.25 2.62
CA LEU A 249 -12.80 10.87 2.61
C LEU A 249 -11.41 10.76 1.99
N THR A 250 -11.02 11.76 1.19
CA THR A 250 -9.67 11.95 0.68
C THR A 250 -9.26 13.41 0.88
N THR A 251 -7.97 13.65 1.13
CA THR A 251 -7.40 15.00 1.21
C THR A 251 -6.07 15.01 0.49
N ASN A 252 -5.72 16.11 -0.16
CA ASN A 252 -4.36 16.24 -0.67
C ASN A 252 -3.38 16.40 0.50
N LEU A 253 -2.21 15.78 0.40
CA LEU A 253 -1.12 15.94 1.38
C LEU A 253 -0.71 17.40 1.56
N ARG A 254 -0.92 18.24 0.54
CA ARG A 254 -0.69 19.69 0.55
C ARG A 254 -1.69 20.48 1.41
N ASP A 255 -2.86 19.90 1.71
CA ASP A 255 -3.94 20.57 2.46
C ASP A 255 -3.80 20.37 3.99
N PHE A 256 -2.77 19.65 4.45
CA PHE A 256 -2.43 19.52 5.86
C PHE A 256 -1.49 20.66 6.31
N PRO A 257 -1.81 21.39 7.40
CA PRO A 257 -0.94 22.42 7.96
C PRO A 257 0.31 21.85 8.64
#